data_AF-A0A850YHV7-F1
#
_entry.id   AF-A0A850YHV7-F1
#
_cell.length_a   1.000
_cell.length_b   1.000
_cell.length_c   1.000
_cell.angle_alpha   90.00
_cell.angle_beta   90.00
_cell.angle_gamma   90.00
#
_symmetry.space_group_name_H-M   'P 1'
#
loop_
_entity.id
_entity.type
_entity.pdbx_description
1 polymer ?
#
loop_
_entity_poly.entity_id
_entity_poly.type
_entity_poly.pdbx_seq_one_letter_code
_entity_poly.pdbx_strand_id
1 'polypeptide(L)'
;MASIAVRKKEVMRDLDHCDIPYYVSEFVERELGNDYDSLGKLDSLIEKLSENKKHLEEQVLTVSSEVPKRIQNALKNAEDSKKSLSQLLEEETVLSESINSHLLTAQPWMEDLDVLIGQVEEIERHLAYLKWISRIGELSDSIQQYLLTNDVPEAASTLAFMAELDIKLQESSCSHLLAFVRSTVKFWHKILKDKLTSDFEEVLTQLRWPFVGPPQSQAFGLTVPANAPEVYNNLEMLFCQLLKLQTSDELLTKPKQLPEKYPLPPSPPVVLPIQIMLNPLQKRFKYHFTGNKQTNVLNKPEWYLTQVLMWIGNHSKFLDDKIQPILDKAGSSVNAGLEFSRALVMLILEKLAADIPCLLYDDTLFCHLVDEVLLFERELYSVHGYLSSLPSCMHILSEESCFQRWLTVEKK
;
A
#
# COMPACT_ATOMS: atom_id res chain seq x y z
N MET A 1 -63.09 8.51 103.36
CA MET A 1 -63.01 7.05 103.22
C MET A 1 -64.06 6.59 102.22
N ALA A 2 -63.63 5.72 101.31
CA ALA A 2 -64.42 4.75 100.55
C ALA A 2 -65.53 5.27 99.61
N SER A 3 -65.11 5.50 98.37
CA SER A 3 -65.55 4.87 97.11
C SER A 3 -66.66 3.79 97.14
N ILE A 4 -67.45 3.77 96.05
CA ILE A 4 -67.83 2.64 95.15
C ILE A 4 -69.19 3.01 94.52
N ALA A 5 -69.22 3.60 93.32
CA ALA A 5 -69.24 2.95 92.00
C ALA A 5 -70.51 2.12 91.72
N VAL A 6 -71.48 2.75 91.03
CA VAL A 6 -72.58 2.07 90.34
C VAL A 6 -72.39 2.24 88.83
N ARG A 7 -72.27 1.11 88.16
CA ARG A 7 -72.16 0.96 86.70
C ARG A 7 -73.56 1.16 86.08
N LYS A 8 -73.72 2.06 85.11
CA LYS A 8 -74.86 2.03 84.17
C LYS A 8 -74.37 2.22 82.74
N LYS A 9 -74.77 1.25 81.92
CA LYS A 9 -74.59 1.04 80.47
C LYS A 9 -74.46 2.32 79.64
N GLU A 10 -73.38 2.41 78.86
CA GLU A 10 -73.37 3.24 77.64
C GLU A 10 -73.96 2.44 76.49
N VAL A 11 -74.96 3.04 75.87
CA VAL A 11 -75.69 2.57 74.68
C VAL A 11 -74.93 3.08 73.46
N MET A 12 -74.71 2.19 72.48
CA MET A 12 -74.24 2.51 71.13
C MET A 12 -75.07 3.66 70.53
N ARG A 13 -74.41 4.73 70.06
CA ARG A 13 -75.05 5.79 69.25
C ARG A 13 -74.94 5.46 67.77
N ASP A 14 -76.09 5.56 67.12
CA ASP A 14 -76.36 5.29 65.71
C ASP A 14 -75.77 6.40 64.82
N LEU A 15 -75.11 6.01 63.71
CA LEU A 15 -74.32 6.91 62.85
C LEU A 15 -75.11 7.61 61.73
N ASP A 16 -76.43 7.37 61.65
CA ASP A 16 -77.31 7.92 60.60
C ASP A 16 -78.23 9.07 61.07
N HIS A 17 -78.01 9.59 62.27
CA HIS A 17 -78.57 10.88 62.70
C HIS A 17 -77.43 11.88 62.89
N CYS A 18 -77.14 12.65 61.84
CA CYS A 18 -76.43 13.91 61.99
C CYS A 18 -77.36 14.90 62.69
N ASP A 19 -77.56 14.72 64.00
CA ASP A 19 -78.17 15.72 64.85
C ASP A 19 -77.14 16.85 65.00
N ILE A 20 -77.04 17.66 63.95
CA ILE A 20 -76.33 18.95 63.93
C ILE A 20 -76.67 19.74 65.20
N PRO A 21 -77.93 19.78 65.70
CA PRO A 21 -78.23 20.45 66.97
C PRO A 21 -77.46 19.87 68.16
N TYR A 22 -77.31 18.54 68.25
CA TYR A 22 -76.60 17.86 69.34
C TYR A 22 -75.08 18.15 69.28
N TYR A 23 -74.50 18.11 68.09
CA TYR A 23 -73.08 18.40 67.88
C TYR A 23 -72.74 19.86 68.14
N VAL A 24 -73.65 20.78 67.77
CA VAL A 24 -73.53 22.22 68.07
C VAL A 24 -73.64 22.45 69.57
N SER A 25 -74.57 21.79 70.27
CA SER A 25 -74.67 21.90 71.73
C SER A 25 -73.43 21.37 72.44
N GLU A 26 -72.90 20.21 72.05
CA GLU A 26 -71.69 19.64 72.65
C GLU A 26 -70.46 20.51 72.38
N PHE A 27 -70.36 21.10 71.19
CA PHE A 27 -69.28 22.03 70.84
C PHE A 27 -69.33 23.33 71.66
N VAL A 28 -70.53 23.93 71.79
CA VAL A 28 -70.75 25.12 72.62
C VAL A 28 -70.40 24.83 74.08
N GLU A 29 -70.82 23.68 74.60
CA GLU A 29 -70.57 23.28 75.98
C GLU A 29 -69.08 22.97 76.23
N ARG A 30 -68.38 22.41 75.24
CA ARG A 30 -66.93 22.13 75.30
C ARG A 30 -66.05 23.37 75.20
N GLU A 31 -66.39 24.33 74.35
CA GLU A 31 -65.57 25.54 74.14
C GLU A 31 -65.86 26.66 75.14
N LEU A 32 -67.10 26.75 75.66
CA LEU A 32 -67.53 27.84 76.55
C LEU A 32 -67.63 27.43 78.03
N GLY A 33 -67.90 26.16 78.36
CA GLY A 33 -68.04 25.71 79.75
C GLY A 33 -69.09 26.47 80.58
N ASN A 34 -69.25 26.13 81.87
CA ASN A 34 -70.26 26.73 82.77
C ASN A 34 -69.76 27.96 83.55
N ASP A 35 -68.66 28.58 83.13
CA ASP A 35 -67.95 29.62 83.90
C ASP A 35 -68.08 31.00 83.24
N TYR A 36 -68.46 32.03 84.02
CA TYR A 36 -68.87 33.35 83.50
C TYR A 36 -67.72 34.13 82.82
N ASP A 37 -66.46 33.85 83.14
CA ASP A 37 -65.27 34.47 82.51
C ASP A 37 -64.99 33.94 81.08
N SER A 38 -65.65 32.84 80.69
CA SER A 38 -65.52 32.21 79.36
C SER A 38 -66.26 32.97 78.26
N LEU A 39 -67.16 33.89 78.64
CA LEU A 39 -67.91 34.76 77.72
C LEU A 39 -67.00 35.68 76.90
N GLY A 40 -65.83 36.07 77.41
CA GLY A 40 -64.85 36.83 76.62
C GLY A 40 -64.24 36.04 75.45
N LYS A 41 -64.25 34.69 75.51
CA LYS A 41 -63.82 33.83 74.41
C LYS A 41 -64.91 33.69 73.34
N LEU A 42 -66.17 33.95 73.68
CA LEU A 42 -67.31 33.84 72.77
C LEU A 42 -67.15 34.75 71.56
N ASP A 43 -66.69 36.00 71.75
CA ASP A 43 -66.46 36.93 70.64
C ASP A 43 -65.37 36.41 69.70
N SER A 44 -64.25 35.91 70.24
CA SER A 44 -63.18 35.31 69.43
C SER A 44 -63.61 34.02 68.73
N LEU A 45 -64.50 33.24 69.35
CA LEU A 45 -65.02 31.99 68.80
C LEU A 45 -66.05 32.25 67.70
N ILE A 46 -66.91 33.25 67.89
CA ILE A 46 -67.86 33.75 66.89
C ILE A 46 -67.11 34.33 65.70
N GLU A 47 -66.06 35.12 65.93
CA GLU A 47 -65.24 35.68 64.87
C GLU A 47 -64.58 34.55 64.05
N LYS A 48 -63.95 33.59 64.72
CA LYS A 48 -63.32 32.42 64.11
C LYS A 48 -64.32 31.48 63.41
N LEU A 49 -65.52 31.29 63.96
CA LEU A 49 -66.60 30.54 63.33
C LEU A 49 -67.18 31.28 62.13
N SER A 50 -67.29 32.60 62.18
CA SER A 50 -67.76 33.42 61.05
C SER A 50 -66.74 33.43 59.93
N GLU A 51 -65.45 33.48 60.26
CA GLU A 51 -64.35 33.43 59.31
C GLU A 51 -64.27 32.04 58.66
N ASN A 52 -64.39 30.97 59.46
CA ASN A 52 -64.48 29.60 58.96
C ASN A 52 -65.74 29.39 58.09
N LYS A 53 -66.89 29.94 58.50
CA LYS A 53 -68.13 29.88 57.71
C LYS A 53 -67.95 30.61 56.38
N LYS A 54 -67.39 31.82 56.38
CA LYS A 54 -67.14 32.61 55.18
C LYS A 54 -66.15 31.92 54.25
N HIS A 55 -65.10 31.32 54.81
CA HIS A 55 -64.12 30.54 54.06
C HIS A 55 -64.71 29.26 53.47
N LEU A 56 -65.56 28.54 54.22
CA LEU A 56 -66.29 27.37 53.72
C LEU A 56 -67.31 27.76 52.64
N GLU A 57 -68.03 28.88 52.82
CA GLU A 57 -68.95 29.42 51.82
C GLU A 57 -68.20 29.83 50.54
N GLU A 58 -67.05 30.50 50.65
CA GLU A 58 -66.18 30.80 49.51
C GLU A 58 -65.66 29.53 48.84
N GLN A 59 -65.18 28.54 49.60
CA GLN A 59 -64.74 27.26 49.03
C GLN A 59 -65.88 26.52 48.34
N VAL A 60 -67.08 26.47 48.91
CA VAL A 60 -68.25 25.84 48.29
C VAL A 60 -68.68 26.62 47.05
N LEU A 61 -68.60 27.96 47.03
CA LEU A 61 -68.90 28.76 45.85
C LEU A 61 -67.87 28.51 44.73
N THR A 62 -66.60 28.40 45.10
CA THR A 62 -65.49 28.13 44.16
C THR A 62 -65.59 26.69 43.61
N VAL A 63 -65.89 25.71 44.46
CA VAL A 63 -66.10 24.31 44.08
C VAL A 63 -67.37 24.11 43.28
N SER A 64 -68.45 24.84 43.57
CA SER A 64 -69.72 24.72 42.83
C SER A 64 -69.72 25.48 41.51
N SER A 65 -68.92 26.53 41.35
CA SER A 65 -68.94 27.37 40.15
C SER A 65 -67.70 27.25 39.26
N GLU A 66 -66.50 27.06 39.81
CA GLU A 66 -65.26 26.98 39.01
C GLU A 66 -64.89 25.56 38.64
N VAL A 67 -65.05 24.58 39.55
CA VAL A 67 -64.65 23.20 39.30
C VAL A 67 -65.48 22.56 38.18
N PRO A 68 -66.82 22.71 38.11
CA PRO A 68 -67.61 22.22 36.97
C PRO A 68 -67.22 22.89 35.66
N LYS A 69 -66.91 24.19 35.67
CA LYS A 69 -66.45 24.91 34.47
C LYS A 69 -65.07 24.43 34.02
N ARG A 70 -64.14 24.18 34.94
CA ARG A 70 -62.82 23.61 34.63
C ARG A 70 -62.93 22.19 34.10
N ILE A 71 -63.78 21.35 34.69
CA ILE A 71 -64.05 19.98 34.21
C ILE A 71 -64.71 20.03 32.83
N GLN A 72 -65.70 20.89 32.62
CA GLN A 72 -66.37 21.04 31.34
C GLN A 72 -65.44 21.58 30.25
N ASN A 73 -64.57 22.54 30.58
CA ASN A 73 -63.53 23.03 29.67
C ASN A 73 -62.49 21.95 29.38
N ALA A 74 -62.05 21.18 30.38
CA ALA A 74 -61.13 20.06 30.18
C ALA A 74 -61.74 18.95 29.32
N LEU A 75 -63.02 18.63 29.53
CA LEU A 75 -63.77 17.66 28.73
C LEU A 75 -63.93 18.14 27.29
N LYS A 76 -64.31 19.41 27.09
CA LYS A 76 -64.40 20.03 25.77
C LYS A 76 -63.04 20.04 25.06
N ASN A 77 -61.97 20.41 25.76
CA ASN A 77 -60.61 20.35 25.20
C ASN A 77 -60.18 18.91 24.86
N ALA A 78 -60.57 17.92 25.65
CA ALA A 78 -60.31 16.52 25.36
C ALA A 78 -61.11 16.02 24.14
N GLU A 79 -62.37 16.44 23.99
CA GLU A 79 -63.20 16.16 22.81
C GLU A 79 -62.64 16.84 21.55
N ASP A 80 -62.25 18.10 21.64
CA ASP A 80 -61.62 18.85 20.55
C ASP A 80 -60.28 18.21 20.17
N SER A 81 -59.45 17.83 21.15
CA SER A 81 -58.18 17.11 20.91
C SER A 81 -58.40 15.75 20.26
N LYS A 82 -59.41 15.00 20.70
CA LYS A 82 -59.79 13.72 20.08
C LYS A 82 -60.20 13.92 18.63
N LYS A 83 -60.98 14.95 18.34
CA LYS A 83 -61.40 15.28 16.98
C LYS A 83 -60.20 15.65 16.10
N SER A 84 -59.29 16.49 16.58
CA SER A 84 -58.05 16.82 15.86
C SER A 84 -57.17 15.60 15.62
N LEU A 85 -57.05 14.70 16.60
CA LEU A 85 -56.27 13.48 16.48
C LEU A 85 -56.89 12.49 15.48
N SER A 86 -58.23 12.44 15.43
CA SER A 86 -58.97 11.69 14.40
C SER A 86 -58.68 12.24 13.00
N GLN A 87 -58.68 13.57 12.86
CA GLN A 87 -58.37 14.25 11.61
C GLN A 87 -56.94 13.99 11.14
N LEU A 88 -55.97 14.07 12.06
CA LEU A 88 -54.57 13.80 11.75
C LEU A 88 -54.33 12.35 11.35
N LEU A 89 -55.02 11.38 11.98
CA LEU A 89 -54.98 9.98 11.58
C LEU A 89 -55.51 9.80 10.16
N GLU A 90 -56.61 10.46 9.82
CA GLU A 90 -57.19 10.37 8.48
C GLU A 90 -56.27 11.02 7.43
N GLU A 91 -55.69 12.18 7.73
CA GLU A 91 -54.66 12.82 6.90
C GLU A 91 -53.41 11.93 6.72
N GLU A 92 -52.96 11.26 7.77
CA GLU A 92 -51.84 10.31 7.72
C GLU A 92 -52.14 9.11 6.82
N THR A 93 -53.34 8.54 6.92
CA THR A 93 -53.75 7.43 6.06
C THR A 93 -53.78 7.82 4.59
N VAL A 94 -54.38 8.97 4.27
CA VAL A 94 -54.44 9.50 2.89
C VAL A 94 -53.04 9.79 2.36
N LEU A 95 -52.16 10.37 3.19
CA LEU A 95 -50.78 10.64 2.81
C LEU A 95 -50.00 9.34 2.56
N SER A 96 -50.17 8.33 3.41
CA SER A 96 -49.52 7.02 3.28
C SER A 96 -49.97 6.28 2.01
N GLU A 97 -51.27 6.31 1.71
CA GLU A 97 -51.82 5.77 0.46
C GLU A 97 -51.28 6.52 -0.77
N SER A 98 -51.21 7.86 -0.70
CA SER A 98 -50.63 8.69 -1.75
C SER A 98 -49.16 8.36 -1.98
N ILE A 99 -48.36 8.25 -0.93
CA ILE A 99 -46.94 7.86 -1.01
C ILE A 99 -46.78 6.47 -1.63
N ASN A 100 -47.56 5.49 -1.18
CA ASN A 100 -47.51 4.13 -1.74
C ASN A 100 -47.90 4.10 -3.22
N SER A 101 -48.94 4.84 -3.61
CA SER A 101 -49.31 4.98 -5.02
C SER A 101 -48.20 5.62 -5.85
N HIS A 102 -47.56 6.67 -5.33
CA HIS A 102 -46.41 7.30 -5.99
C HIS A 102 -45.23 6.35 -6.11
N LEU A 103 -44.90 5.58 -5.08
CA LEU A 103 -43.82 4.58 -5.12
C LEU A 103 -44.11 3.46 -6.12
N LEU A 104 -45.32 2.92 -6.14
CA LEU A 104 -45.74 1.90 -7.11
C LEU A 104 -45.71 2.42 -8.55
N THR A 105 -46.10 3.68 -8.76
CA THR A 105 -46.01 4.34 -10.06
C THR A 105 -44.55 4.63 -10.44
N ALA A 106 -43.70 4.86 -9.45
CA ALA A 106 -42.30 5.22 -9.67
C ALA A 106 -41.37 4.04 -9.90
N GLN A 107 -41.71 2.88 -9.35
CA GLN A 107 -40.89 1.69 -9.40
C GLN A 107 -40.54 1.21 -10.83
N PRO A 108 -41.47 1.17 -11.80
CA PRO A 108 -41.14 0.73 -13.17
C PRO A 108 -40.11 1.63 -13.85
N TRP A 109 -40.21 2.95 -13.70
CA TRP A 109 -39.23 3.83 -14.33
C TRP A 109 -37.89 3.85 -13.59
N MET A 110 -37.87 3.55 -12.28
CA MET A 110 -36.61 3.31 -11.55
C MET A 110 -35.91 2.06 -12.04
N GLU A 111 -36.64 0.96 -12.28
CA GLU A 111 -36.09 -0.25 -12.89
C GLU A 111 -35.55 0.01 -14.31
N ASP A 112 -36.29 0.76 -15.12
CA ASP A 112 -35.82 1.19 -16.45
C ASP A 112 -34.56 2.07 -16.37
N LEU A 113 -34.49 2.97 -15.39
CA LEU A 113 -33.33 3.83 -15.16
C LEU A 113 -32.11 3.00 -14.75
N ASP A 114 -32.26 2.02 -13.86
CA ASP A 114 -31.18 1.13 -13.44
C ASP A 114 -30.62 0.32 -14.62
N VAL A 115 -31.49 -0.14 -15.54
CA VAL A 115 -31.06 -0.79 -16.79
C VAL A 115 -30.24 0.18 -17.66
N LEU A 116 -30.71 1.42 -17.82
CA LEU A 116 -29.99 2.44 -18.61
C LEU A 116 -28.65 2.80 -17.97
N ILE A 117 -28.59 2.91 -16.64
CA ILE A 117 -27.33 3.16 -15.90
C ILE A 117 -26.36 2.01 -16.14
N GLY A 118 -26.81 0.75 -16.03
CA GLY A 118 -25.98 -0.41 -16.32
C GLY A 118 -25.44 -0.42 -17.77
N GLN A 119 -26.26 -0.01 -18.74
CA GLN A 119 -25.82 0.13 -20.13
C GLN A 119 -24.77 1.24 -20.30
N VAL A 120 -24.94 2.37 -19.61
CA VAL A 120 -23.96 3.47 -19.62
C VAL A 120 -22.63 3.00 -19.02
N GLU A 121 -22.65 2.34 -17.86
CA GLU A 121 -21.45 1.80 -17.22
C GLU A 121 -20.74 0.77 -18.12
N GLU A 122 -21.50 -0.08 -18.81
CA GLU A 122 -20.93 -1.04 -19.77
C GLU A 122 -20.26 -0.32 -20.95
N ILE A 123 -20.91 0.70 -21.52
CA ILE A 123 -20.34 1.49 -22.62
C ILE A 123 -19.09 2.23 -22.16
N GLU A 124 -19.09 2.80 -20.96
CA GLU A 124 -17.93 3.48 -20.38
C GLU A 124 -16.73 2.54 -20.23
N ARG A 125 -16.97 1.29 -19.79
CA ARG A 125 -15.93 0.26 -19.71
C ARG A 125 -15.34 -0.08 -21.08
N HIS A 126 -16.17 -0.26 -22.10
CA HIS A 126 -15.71 -0.52 -23.47
C HIS A 126 -14.95 0.68 -24.04
N LEU A 127 -15.44 1.90 -23.80
CA LEU A 127 -14.80 3.13 -24.23
C LEU A 127 -13.43 3.30 -23.57
N ALA A 128 -13.30 3.03 -22.27
CA ALA A 128 -12.03 3.06 -21.56
C ALA A 128 -11.03 2.05 -22.15
N TYR A 129 -11.48 0.83 -22.44
CA TYR A 129 -10.65 -0.19 -23.10
C TYR A 129 -10.14 0.28 -24.48
N LEU A 130 -11.03 0.83 -25.32
CA LEU A 130 -10.65 1.34 -26.64
C LEU A 130 -9.71 2.55 -26.56
N LYS A 131 -9.90 3.44 -25.58
CA LYS A 131 -8.99 4.57 -25.33
C LYS A 131 -7.57 4.08 -25.02
N TRP A 132 -7.43 3.02 -24.24
CA TRP A 132 -6.11 2.43 -23.97
C TRP A 132 -5.47 1.84 -25.23
N ILE A 133 -6.23 1.13 -26.06
CA ILE A 133 -5.73 0.62 -27.34
C ILE A 133 -5.27 1.77 -28.23
N SER A 134 -6.10 2.81 -28.41
CA SER A 134 -5.74 3.99 -29.20
C SER A 134 -4.47 4.63 -28.66
N ARG A 135 -4.37 4.81 -27.34
CA ARG A 135 -3.21 5.44 -26.72
C ARG A 135 -1.92 4.67 -26.96
N ILE A 136 -1.95 3.34 -26.81
CA ILE A 136 -0.77 2.50 -27.08
C ILE A 136 -0.44 2.49 -28.58
N GLY A 137 -1.45 2.51 -29.45
CA GLY A 137 -1.27 2.69 -30.89
C GLY A 137 -0.56 3.99 -31.25
N GLU A 138 -1.04 5.13 -30.70
CA GLU A 138 -0.42 6.45 -30.90
C GLU A 138 1.04 6.50 -30.42
N LEU A 139 1.34 5.88 -29.27
CA LEU A 139 2.72 5.79 -28.77
C LEU A 139 3.59 4.94 -29.70
N SER A 140 3.06 3.83 -30.21
CA SER A 140 3.73 2.98 -31.20
C SER A 140 4.03 3.76 -32.49
N ASP A 141 3.06 4.50 -33.03
CA ASP A 141 3.22 5.33 -34.22
C ASP A 141 4.25 6.45 -33.99
N SER A 142 4.24 7.05 -32.80
CA SER A 142 5.22 8.08 -32.40
C SER A 142 6.64 7.50 -32.38
N ILE A 143 6.85 6.31 -31.78
CA ILE A 143 8.15 5.62 -31.78
C ILE A 143 8.61 5.37 -33.22
N GLN A 144 7.71 4.89 -34.09
CA GLN A 144 8.03 4.68 -35.50
C GLN A 144 8.45 5.97 -36.20
N GLN A 145 7.72 7.07 -35.98
CA GLN A 145 8.05 8.38 -36.57
C GLN A 145 9.40 8.91 -36.08
N TYR A 146 9.69 8.80 -34.78
CA TYR A 146 10.98 9.18 -34.21
C TYR A 146 12.13 8.36 -34.82
N LEU A 147 11.93 7.06 -35.04
CA LEU A 147 12.92 6.22 -35.70
C LEU A 147 13.15 6.60 -37.17
N LEU A 148 12.10 6.99 -37.91
CA LEU A 148 12.21 7.46 -39.30
C LEU A 148 12.95 8.81 -39.41
N THR A 149 12.80 9.67 -38.41
CA THR A 149 13.48 10.98 -38.33
C THR A 149 14.84 10.91 -37.63
N ASN A 150 15.27 9.71 -37.22
CA ASN A 150 16.49 9.42 -36.47
C ASN A 150 16.58 10.11 -35.09
N ASP A 151 15.45 10.44 -34.48
CA ASP A 151 15.35 10.93 -33.11
C ASP A 151 15.24 9.75 -32.12
N VAL A 152 16.33 9.01 -32.00
CA VAL A 152 16.42 7.86 -31.08
C VAL A 152 16.22 8.23 -29.59
N PRO A 153 16.70 9.39 -29.08
CA PRO A 153 16.43 9.80 -27.70
C PRO A 153 14.93 9.85 -27.35
N GLU A 154 14.09 10.39 -28.22
CA GLU A 154 12.65 10.50 -27.95
C GLU A 154 11.91 9.18 -28.17
N ALA A 155 12.38 8.35 -29.11
CA ALA A 155 11.89 6.98 -29.25
C ALA A 155 12.12 6.18 -27.95
N ALA A 156 13.31 6.30 -27.34
CA ALA A 156 13.64 5.66 -26.06
C ALA A 156 12.79 6.22 -24.89
N SER A 157 12.59 7.55 -24.81
CA SER A 157 11.71 8.17 -23.82
C SER A 157 10.27 7.65 -23.93
N THR A 158 9.75 7.56 -25.15
CA THR A 158 8.37 7.12 -25.43
C THR A 158 8.18 5.64 -25.07
N LEU A 159 9.18 4.79 -25.36
CA LEU A 159 9.16 3.39 -24.95
C LEU A 159 9.22 3.25 -23.42
N ALA A 160 10.05 4.04 -22.73
CA ALA A 160 10.10 4.03 -21.27
C ALA A 160 8.73 4.38 -20.65
N PHE A 161 8.06 5.41 -21.17
CA PHE A 161 6.71 5.76 -20.77
C PHE A 161 5.71 4.62 -21.04
N MET A 162 5.80 3.96 -22.19
CA MET A 162 4.95 2.82 -22.51
C MET A 162 5.18 1.62 -21.57
N ALA A 163 6.43 1.39 -21.14
CA ALA A 163 6.76 0.38 -20.13
C ALA A 163 6.20 0.73 -18.74
N GLU A 164 6.21 2.02 -18.35
CA GLU A 164 5.53 2.45 -17.12
C GLU A 164 4.02 2.26 -17.17
N LEU A 165 3.39 2.49 -18.33
CA LEU A 165 1.97 2.21 -18.54
C LEU A 165 1.68 0.72 -18.40
N ASP A 166 2.53 -0.14 -18.96
CA ASP A 166 2.40 -1.59 -18.79
C ASP A 166 2.43 -2.00 -17.31
N ILE A 167 3.32 -1.41 -16.51
CA ILE A 167 3.40 -1.65 -15.05
C ILE A 167 2.11 -1.20 -14.35
N LYS A 168 1.66 0.03 -14.62
CA LYS A 168 0.44 0.60 -14.01
C LYS A 168 -0.81 -0.19 -14.36
N LEU A 169 -0.87 -0.75 -15.57
CA LEU A 169 -2.01 -1.52 -16.03
C LEU A 169 -2.06 -2.94 -15.42
N GLN A 170 -1.00 -3.46 -14.79
CA GLN A 170 -0.97 -4.85 -14.28
C GLN A 170 -2.08 -5.18 -13.28
N GLU A 171 -2.66 -4.18 -12.61
CA GLU A 171 -3.79 -4.36 -11.69
C GLU A 171 -5.12 -4.64 -12.42
N SER A 172 -5.17 -4.41 -13.73
CA SER A 172 -6.36 -4.61 -14.54
C SER A 172 -6.68 -6.10 -14.73
N SER A 173 -7.96 -6.45 -14.69
CA SER A 173 -8.44 -7.79 -15.05
C SER A 173 -8.43 -8.07 -16.57
N CYS A 174 -8.13 -7.07 -17.40
CA CYS A 174 -8.19 -7.15 -18.86
C CYS A 174 -6.96 -7.84 -19.46
N SER A 175 -6.90 -9.18 -19.38
CA SER A 175 -5.76 -9.98 -19.85
C SER A 175 -5.32 -9.72 -21.30
N HIS A 176 -6.26 -9.51 -22.23
CA HIS A 176 -5.94 -9.22 -23.63
C HIS A 176 -5.32 -7.83 -23.84
N LEU A 177 -5.77 -6.82 -23.07
CA LEU A 177 -5.15 -5.50 -23.10
C LEU A 177 -3.72 -5.58 -22.58
N LEU A 178 -3.52 -6.25 -21.44
CA LEU A 178 -2.19 -6.44 -20.85
C LEU A 178 -1.25 -7.18 -21.80
N ALA A 179 -1.73 -8.25 -22.43
CA ALA A 179 -0.95 -8.98 -23.42
C ALA A 179 -0.59 -8.10 -24.63
N PHE A 180 -1.53 -7.29 -25.12
CA PHE A 180 -1.29 -6.33 -26.20
C PHE A 180 -0.22 -5.32 -25.82
N VAL A 181 -0.38 -4.59 -24.70
CA VAL A 181 0.62 -3.60 -24.24
C VAL A 181 1.99 -4.23 -24.07
N ARG A 182 2.06 -5.38 -23.38
CA ARG A 182 3.32 -6.09 -23.17
C ARG A 182 3.96 -6.53 -24.48
N SER A 183 3.17 -6.97 -25.46
CA SER A 183 3.67 -7.36 -26.78
C SER A 183 4.23 -6.17 -27.57
N THR A 184 3.57 -5.01 -27.49
CA THR A 184 4.01 -3.77 -28.13
C THR A 184 5.31 -3.25 -27.49
N VAL A 185 5.40 -3.26 -26.16
CA VAL A 185 6.65 -2.95 -25.44
C VAL A 185 7.77 -3.90 -25.85
N LYS A 186 7.52 -5.21 -25.91
CA LYS A 186 8.49 -6.22 -26.37
C LYS A 186 9.01 -5.93 -27.77
N PHE A 187 8.10 -5.63 -28.69
CA PHE A 187 8.41 -5.37 -30.09
C PHE A 187 9.35 -4.17 -30.22
N TRP A 188 8.99 -3.03 -29.64
CA TRP A 188 9.79 -1.81 -29.73
C TRP A 188 11.08 -1.88 -28.92
N HIS A 189 11.06 -2.52 -27.75
CA HIS A 189 12.27 -2.75 -26.95
C HIS A 189 13.31 -3.53 -27.74
N LYS A 190 12.90 -4.59 -28.42
CA LYS A 190 13.82 -5.37 -29.26
C LYS A 190 14.46 -4.50 -30.34
N ILE A 191 13.67 -3.76 -31.11
CA ILE A 191 14.17 -2.93 -32.21
C ILE A 191 15.15 -1.86 -31.70
N LEU A 192 14.76 -1.12 -30.66
CA LEU A 192 15.60 -0.05 -30.10
C LEU A 192 16.85 -0.60 -29.41
N LYS A 193 16.72 -1.68 -28.65
CA LYS A 193 17.86 -2.34 -28.00
C LYS A 193 18.85 -2.86 -29.03
N ASP A 194 18.40 -3.52 -30.09
CA ASP A 194 19.28 -4.04 -31.14
C ASP A 194 20.04 -2.90 -31.85
N LYS A 195 19.34 -1.81 -32.24
CA LYS A 195 19.97 -0.62 -32.85
C LYS A 195 20.99 0.03 -31.91
N LEU A 196 20.56 0.40 -30.71
CA LEU A 196 21.42 1.08 -29.73
C LEU A 196 22.61 0.23 -29.29
N THR A 197 22.43 -1.08 -29.16
CA THR A 197 23.52 -2.00 -28.82
C THR A 197 24.55 -2.03 -29.94
N SER A 198 24.13 -2.09 -31.20
CA SER A 198 25.05 -2.04 -32.35
C SER A 198 25.86 -0.73 -32.36
N ASP A 199 25.17 0.41 -32.28
CA ASP A 199 25.81 1.74 -32.28
C ASP A 199 26.78 1.89 -31.08
N PHE A 200 26.39 1.38 -29.91
CA PHE A 200 27.21 1.42 -28.72
C PHE A 200 28.44 0.51 -28.80
N GLU A 201 28.30 -0.70 -29.35
CA GLU A 201 29.43 -1.61 -29.60
C GLU A 201 30.45 -1.02 -30.59
N GLU A 202 30.00 -0.27 -31.59
CA GLU A 202 30.89 0.47 -32.51
C GLU A 202 31.69 1.55 -31.78
N VAL A 203 31.03 2.34 -30.92
CA VAL A 203 31.70 3.37 -30.09
C VAL A 203 32.70 2.72 -29.12
N LEU A 204 32.32 1.62 -28.46
CA LEU A 204 33.22 0.86 -27.58
C LEU A 204 34.44 0.33 -28.35
N THR A 205 34.25 -0.13 -29.59
CA THR A 205 35.35 -0.59 -30.45
C THR A 205 36.32 0.54 -30.79
N GLN A 206 35.83 1.75 -31.07
CA GLN A 206 36.66 2.94 -31.29
C GLN A 206 37.48 3.31 -30.04
N LEU A 207 36.91 3.10 -28.85
CA LEU A 207 37.57 3.27 -27.56
C LEU A 207 38.51 2.11 -27.20
N ARG A 208 38.64 1.09 -28.07
CA ARG A 208 39.40 -0.15 -27.83
C ARG A 208 38.94 -0.90 -26.58
N TRP A 209 37.65 -0.84 -26.29
CA TRP A 209 37.02 -1.61 -25.23
C TRP A 209 36.80 -3.08 -25.68
N PRO A 210 36.99 -4.08 -24.80
CA PRO A 210 37.54 -3.98 -23.44
C PRO A 210 39.07 -3.87 -23.43
N PHE A 211 39.63 -3.41 -22.31
CA PHE A 211 41.05 -3.24 -22.07
C PHE A 211 41.72 -4.57 -21.62
N VAL A 212 41.96 -5.47 -22.58
CA VAL A 212 42.52 -6.83 -22.36
C VAL A 212 44.03 -6.98 -22.66
N GLY A 213 44.75 -5.87 -22.90
CA GLY A 213 46.18 -5.87 -23.25
C GLY A 213 47.10 -5.44 -22.09
N PRO A 214 48.42 -5.48 -22.27
CA PRO A 214 49.37 -5.04 -21.23
C PRO A 214 49.17 -3.56 -20.89
N PRO A 215 49.22 -3.15 -19.60
CA PRO A 215 49.00 -1.76 -19.18
C PRO A 215 49.91 -0.74 -19.90
N GLN A 216 51.14 -1.15 -20.23
CA GLN A 216 52.12 -0.34 -20.96
C GLN A 216 51.71 -0.07 -22.43
N SER A 217 50.89 -0.93 -23.03
CA SER A 217 50.33 -0.78 -24.37
C SER A 217 48.94 -0.12 -24.38
N GLN A 218 48.32 -0.01 -23.21
CA GLN A 218 46.94 0.45 -23.01
C GLN A 218 46.87 1.75 -22.20
N ALA A 219 47.92 2.57 -22.26
CA ALA A 219 47.90 3.89 -21.68
C ALA A 219 46.72 4.68 -22.26
N PHE A 220 45.70 4.85 -21.43
CA PHE A 220 44.81 6.01 -21.49
C PHE A 220 45.69 7.24 -21.76
N GLY A 221 45.60 7.80 -22.97
CA GLY A 221 46.28 9.05 -23.33
C GLY A 221 47.42 9.02 -24.35
N LEU A 222 47.87 7.88 -24.91
CA LEU A 222 48.97 7.92 -25.91
C LEU A 222 48.52 7.91 -27.38
N THR A 223 47.31 7.49 -27.68
CA THR A 223 46.66 7.78 -28.98
C THR A 223 45.17 8.03 -28.73
N VAL A 224 44.87 9.16 -28.08
CA VAL A 224 43.52 9.71 -28.07
C VAL A 224 43.12 9.90 -29.54
N PRO A 225 42.04 9.28 -30.04
CA PRO A 225 41.57 9.55 -31.38
C PRO A 225 41.44 11.06 -31.59
N ALA A 226 41.80 11.59 -32.76
CA ALA A 226 41.69 13.03 -33.02
C ALA A 226 40.27 13.57 -32.78
N ASN A 227 39.26 12.70 -32.82
CA ASN A 227 37.85 12.92 -32.54
C ASN A 227 37.39 12.45 -31.14
N ALA A 228 38.28 12.25 -30.17
CA ALA A 228 37.89 11.68 -28.87
C ALA A 228 36.76 12.42 -28.12
N PRO A 229 36.69 13.77 -28.10
CA PRO A 229 35.57 14.46 -27.48
C PRO A 229 34.21 14.05 -28.08
N GLU A 230 34.16 13.86 -29.41
CA GLU A 230 32.96 13.41 -30.11
C GLU A 230 32.61 11.95 -29.77
N VAL A 231 33.60 11.06 -29.74
CA VAL A 231 33.39 9.66 -29.35
C VAL A 231 32.86 9.55 -27.93
N TYR A 232 33.37 10.35 -26.98
CA TYR A 232 32.87 10.38 -25.60
C TYR A 232 31.47 10.99 -25.49
N ASN A 233 31.15 12.03 -26.27
CA ASN A 233 29.80 12.57 -26.31
C ASN A 233 28.81 11.53 -26.86
N ASN A 234 29.19 10.78 -27.90
CA ASN A 234 28.38 9.70 -28.46
C ASN A 234 28.21 8.56 -27.45
N LEU A 235 29.27 8.21 -26.70
CA LEU A 235 29.21 7.25 -25.60
C LEU A 235 28.19 7.70 -24.54
N GLU A 236 28.27 8.95 -24.07
CA GLU A 236 27.35 9.49 -23.06
C GLU A 236 25.90 9.49 -23.55
N MET A 237 25.66 9.93 -24.78
CA MET A 237 24.34 9.91 -25.42
C MET A 237 23.75 8.49 -25.50
N LEU A 238 24.49 7.53 -26.06
CA LEU A 238 24.02 6.15 -26.21
C LEU A 238 23.85 5.47 -24.85
N PHE A 239 24.74 5.74 -23.90
CA PHE A 239 24.62 5.22 -22.53
C PHE A 239 23.33 5.70 -21.87
N CYS A 240 23.01 7.00 -21.97
CA CYS A 240 21.77 7.55 -21.43
C CYS A 240 20.52 6.95 -22.12
N GLN A 241 20.57 6.76 -23.45
CA GLN A 241 19.47 6.16 -24.20
C GLN A 241 19.24 4.70 -23.80
N LEU A 242 20.31 3.92 -23.64
CA LEU A 242 20.25 2.54 -23.14
C LEU A 242 19.75 2.49 -21.69
N LEU A 243 20.11 3.46 -20.85
CA LEU A 243 19.61 3.56 -19.48
C LEU A 243 18.10 3.82 -19.43
N LYS A 244 17.55 4.61 -20.36
CA LYS A 244 16.08 4.79 -20.50
C LYS A 244 15.36 3.47 -20.82
N LEU A 245 16.03 2.54 -21.49
CA LEU A 245 15.49 1.20 -21.79
C LEU A 245 15.58 0.23 -20.60
N GLN A 246 16.11 0.64 -19.45
CA GLN A 246 16.28 -0.24 -18.29
C GLN A 246 14.93 -0.81 -17.82
N THR A 247 13.91 0.03 -17.65
CA THR A 247 12.58 -0.39 -17.17
C THR A 247 11.96 -1.45 -18.09
N SER A 248 12.02 -1.22 -19.41
CA SER A 248 11.54 -2.21 -20.37
C SER A 248 12.41 -3.46 -20.39
N ASP A 249 13.72 -3.36 -20.15
CA ASP A 249 14.59 -4.54 -20.10
C ASP A 249 14.28 -5.45 -18.90
N GLU A 250 14.07 -4.86 -17.72
CA GLU A 250 13.75 -5.58 -16.48
C GLU A 250 12.39 -6.30 -16.56
N LEU A 251 11.42 -5.70 -17.24
CA LEU A 251 10.12 -6.32 -17.50
C LEU A 251 10.19 -7.54 -18.40
N LEU A 252 11.23 -7.65 -19.22
CA LEU A 252 11.33 -8.64 -20.30
C LEU A 252 12.38 -9.71 -20.04
N THR A 253 13.41 -9.38 -19.27
CA THR A 253 14.54 -10.26 -19.01
C THR A 253 14.44 -10.85 -17.61
N LYS A 254 14.57 -12.18 -17.52
CA LYS A 254 14.71 -12.84 -16.21
C LYS A 254 16.16 -12.75 -15.74
N PRO A 255 16.42 -12.44 -14.45
CA PRO A 255 17.78 -12.50 -13.92
C PRO A 255 18.37 -13.90 -14.09
N LYS A 256 19.65 -13.99 -14.44
CA LYS A 256 20.36 -15.26 -14.34
C LYS A 256 20.54 -15.62 -12.87
N GLN A 257 20.16 -16.84 -12.51
CA GLN A 257 20.25 -17.35 -11.15
C GLN A 257 21.15 -18.58 -11.11
N LEU A 258 21.95 -18.69 -10.05
CA LEU A 258 22.68 -19.92 -9.74
C LEU A 258 21.69 -21.03 -9.31
N PRO A 259 22.12 -22.30 -9.31
CA PRO A 259 21.34 -23.39 -8.74
C PRO A 259 20.86 -23.05 -7.31
N GLU A 260 19.62 -23.44 -6.96
CA GLU A 260 18.96 -23.11 -5.68
C GLU A 260 19.80 -23.45 -4.43
N LYS A 261 20.69 -24.44 -4.52
CA LYS A 261 21.60 -24.83 -3.44
C LYS A 261 22.64 -23.76 -3.07
N TYR A 262 22.85 -22.75 -3.91
CA TYR A 262 23.77 -21.64 -3.66
C TYR A 262 22.96 -20.35 -3.44
N PRO A 263 22.49 -20.08 -2.21
CA PRO A 263 21.73 -18.87 -1.93
C PRO A 263 22.63 -17.65 -2.08
N LEU A 264 22.24 -16.74 -2.96
CA LEU A 264 22.90 -15.44 -3.15
C LEU A 264 22.06 -14.32 -2.53
N PRO A 265 22.69 -13.23 -2.05
CA PRO A 265 21.96 -12.06 -1.60
C PRO A 265 21.13 -11.46 -2.75
N PRO A 266 19.90 -11.01 -2.47
CA PRO A 266 19.06 -10.38 -3.49
C PRO A 266 19.77 -9.13 -4.00
N SER A 267 19.96 -9.05 -5.31
CA SER A 267 20.55 -7.89 -5.96
C SER A 267 19.80 -7.54 -7.24
N PRO A 268 19.64 -6.24 -7.55
CA PRO A 268 19.01 -5.83 -8.79
C PRO A 268 19.84 -6.30 -10.00
N PRO A 269 19.22 -6.42 -11.18
CA PRO A 269 19.96 -6.69 -12.40
C PRO A 269 20.97 -5.56 -12.66
N VAL A 270 22.11 -5.92 -13.24
CA VAL A 270 23.10 -4.94 -13.69
C VAL A 270 22.44 -4.01 -14.71
N VAL A 271 22.74 -2.71 -14.71
CA VAL A 271 22.13 -1.80 -15.68
C VAL A 271 22.51 -2.16 -17.12
N LEU A 272 21.56 -2.05 -18.05
CA LEU A 272 21.65 -2.49 -19.44
C LEU A 272 22.93 -2.04 -20.16
N PRO A 273 23.33 -0.75 -20.14
CA PRO A 273 24.56 -0.35 -20.84
C PRO A 273 25.81 -1.04 -20.27
N ILE A 274 25.89 -1.26 -18.95
CA ILE A 274 27.00 -2.01 -18.34
C ILE A 274 26.94 -3.49 -18.72
N GLN A 275 25.75 -4.10 -18.81
CA GLN A 275 25.60 -5.46 -19.33
C GLN A 275 26.20 -5.60 -20.74
N ILE A 276 25.94 -4.62 -21.61
CA ILE A 276 26.49 -4.61 -22.98
C ILE A 276 28.02 -4.47 -22.94
N MET A 277 28.56 -3.56 -22.12
CA MET A 277 30.01 -3.40 -21.93
C MET A 277 30.68 -4.70 -21.44
N LEU A 278 29.99 -5.53 -20.66
CA LEU A 278 30.49 -6.80 -20.14
C LEU A 278 30.49 -7.93 -21.18
N ASN A 279 29.64 -7.87 -22.21
CA ASN A 279 29.46 -8.96 -23.17
C ASN A 279 30.77 -9.51 -23.77
N PRO A 280 31.74 -8.68 -24.22
CA PRO A 280 33.00 -9.18 -24.75
C PRO A 280 33.82 -9.97 -23.72
N LEU A 281 33.83 -9.54 -22.45
CA LEU A 281 34.54 -10.22 -21.37
C LEU A 281 33.83 -11.52 -20.98
N GLN A 282 32.50 -11.54 -20.92
CA GLN A 282 31.73 -12.76 -20.68
C GLN A 282 31.96 -13.79 -21.79
N LYS A 283 31.94 -13.38 -23.06
CA LYS A 283 32.27 -14.25 -24.20
C LYS A 283 33.69 -14.81 -24.09
N ARG A 284 34.66 -13.96 -23.74
CA ARG A 284 36.07 -14.36 -23.56
C ARG A 284 36.23 -15.36 -22.40
N PHE A 285 35.62 -15.08 -21.25
CA PHE A 285 35.65 -15.97 -20.09
C PHE A 285 35.09 -17.36 -20.45
N LYS A 286 33.89 -17.39 -21.05
CA LYS A 286 33.26 -18.65 -21.48
C LYS A 286 34.13 -19.38 -22.51
N TYR A 287 34.68 -18.67 -23.48
CA TYR A 287 35.56 -19.28 -24.48
C TYR A 287 36.76 -19.99 -23.85
N HIS A 288 37.43 -19.37 -22.86
CA HIS A 288 38.66 -19.91 -22.27
C HIS A 288 38.43 -20.90 -21.12
N PHE A 289 37.44 -20.67 -20.27
CA PHE A 289 37.28 -21.36 -18.99
C PHE A 289 36.06 -22.28 -18.93
N THR A 290 35.43 -22.55 -20.08
CA THR A 290 34.35 -23.53 -20.19
C THR A 290 34.57 -24.45 -21.40
N GLY A 291 33.89 -25.60 -21.42
CA GLY A 291 34.02 -26.59 -22.49
C GLY A 291 35.39 -27.27 -22.55
N ASN A 292 35.85 -27.62 -23.75
CA ASN A 292 37.00 -28.51 -23.95
C ASN A 292 38.32 -27.77 -24.25
N LYS A 293 38.47 -26.51 -23.83
CA LYS A 293 39.73 -25.77 -24.05
C LYS A 293 40.82 -26.24 -23.11
N GLN A 294 42.07 -26.18 -23.59
CA GLN A 294 43.26 -26.43 -22.77
C GLN A 294 43.43 -25.45 -21.61
N THR A 295 42.77 -24.29 -21.68
CA THR A 295 42.74 -23.28 -20.60
C THR A 295 41.69 -23.58 -19.54
N ASN A 296 40.77 -24.50 -19.78
CA ASN A 296 39.78 -24.95 -18.82
C ASN A 296 40.32 -26.17 -18.05
N VAL A 297 41.18 -25.92 -17.05
CA VAL A 297 41.82 -26.98 -16.27
C VAL A 297 41.47 -26.83 -14.79
N LEU A 298 40.96 -27.89 -14.18
CA LEU A 298 40.52 -27.90 -12.78
C LEU A 298 41.66 -27.69 -11.77
N ASN A 299 42.90 -28.04 -12.14
CA ASN A 299 44.08 -27.87 -11.29
C ASN A 299 44.72 -26.47 -11.38
N LYS A 300 44.14 -25.58 -12.19
CA LYS A 300 44.63 -24.20 -12.40
C LYS A 300 43.53 -23.16 -12.21
N PRO A 301 42.84 -23.13 -11.06
CA PRO A 301 41.81 -22.14 -10.80
C PRO A 301 42.35 -20.69 -10.78
N GLU A 302 43.64 -20.50 -10.45
CA GLU A 302 44.29 -19.20 -10.46
C GLU A 302 44.19 -18.49 -11.83
N TRP A 303 44.09 -19.24 -12.93
CA TRP A 303 44.03 -18.65 -14.27
C TRP A 303 42.78 -17.80 -14.51
N TYR A 304 41.61 -18.28 -14.11
CA TYR A 304 40.37 -17.52 -14.31
C TYR A 304 40.17 -16.49 -13.21
N LEU A 305 40.62 -16.78 -11.98
CA LEU A 305 40.55 -15.86 -10.84
C LEU A 305 41.41 -14.61 -11.08
N THR A 306 42.69 -14.79 -11.42
CA THR A 306 43.60 -13.68 -11.74
C THR A 306 43.14 -12.92 -12.98
N GLN A 307 42.57 -13.59 -13.99
CA GLN A 307 42.04 -12.88 -15.16
C GLN A 307 40.89 -11.94 -14.81
N VAL A 308 39.97 -12.36 -13.95
CA VAL A 308 38.87 -11.49 -13.51
C VAL A 308 39.39 -10.31 -12.69
N LEU A 309 40.32 -10.51 -11.75
CA LEU A 309 40.95 -9.41 -11.01
C LEU A 309 41.64 -8.42 -11.94
N MET A 310 42.39 -8.92 -12.93
CA MET A 310 43.04 -8.08 -13.93
C MET A 310 42.02 -7.27 -14.74
N TRP A 311 40.88 -7.87 -15.13
CA TRP A 311 39.82 -7.12 -15.82
C TRP A 311 39.20 -6.07 -14.91
N ILE A 312 38.93 -6.35 -13.64
CA ILE A 312 38.40 -5.35 -12.69
C ILE A 312 39.38 -4.17 -12.58
N GLY A 313 40.67 -4.44 -12.36
CA GLY A 313 41.71 -3.41 -12.25
C GLY A 313 41.88 -2.58 -13.53
N ASN A 314 41.96 -3.22 -14.69
CA ASN A 314 42.20 -2.55 -15.97
C ASN A 314 41.08 -1.59 -16.39
N HIS A 315 39.84 -1.81 -15.92
CA HIS A 315 38.68 -1.01 -16.32
C HIS A 315 38.23 0.01 -15.26
N SER A 316 38.67 -0.12 -14.00
CA SER A 316 38.25 0.77 -12.89
C SER A 316 38.34 2.25 -13.27
N LYS A 317 39.51 2.71 -13.73
CA LYS A 317 39.71 4.13 -14.05
C LYS A 317 38.75 4.65 -15.13
N PHE A 318 38.46 3.85 -16.17
CA PHE A 318 37.49 4.25 -17.20
C PHE A 318 36.08 4.35 -16.61
N LEU A 319 35.69 3.37 -15.79
CA LEU A 319 34.37 3.34 -15.16
C LEU A 319 34.20 4.55 -14.24
N ASP A 320 35.21 4.87 -13.44
CA ASP A 320 35.19 6.00 -12.51
C ASP A 320 35.22 7.36 -13.24
N ASP A 321 36.12 7.52 -14.23
CA ASP A 321 36.33 8.82 -14.89
C ASP A 321 35.30 9.12 -15.99
N LYS A 322 34.67 8.09 -16.58
CA LYS A 322 33.81 8.24 -17.78
C LYS A 322 32.39 7.73 -17.61
N ILE A 323 32.16 6.63 -16.89
CA ILE A 323 30.82 6.03 -16.78
C ILE A 323 30.07 6.53 -15.54
N GLN A 324 30.73 6.59 -14.38
CA GLN A 324 30.11 7.05 -13.14
C GLN A 324 29.51 8.45 -13.27
N PRO A 325 30.17 9.44 -13.90
CA PRO A 325 29.58 10.78 -14.06
C PRO A 325 28.29 10.78 -14.91
N ILE A 326 28.15 9.84 -15.85
CA ILE A 326 26.93 9.70 -16.65
C ILE A 326 25.78 9.18 -15.78
N LEU A 327 26.05 8.17 -14.95
CA LEU A 327 25.08 7.64 -13.99
C LEU A 327 24.66 8.70 -12.97
N ASP A 328 25.62 9.47 -12.44
CA ASP A 328 25.38 10.52 -11.47
C ASP A 328 24.48 11.63 -12.06
N LYS A 329 24.76 12.08 -13.30
CA LYS A 329 23.91 13.04 -14.03
C LYS A 329 22.50 12.50 -14.28
N ALA A 330 22.36 11.20 -14.52
CA ALA A 330 21.08 10.54 -14.69
C ALA A 330 20.34 10.31 -13.36
N GLY A 331 20.92 10.68 -12.21
CA GLY A 331 20.33 10.48 -10.88
C GLY A 331 20.32 9.02 -10.43
N SER A 332 21.13 8.16 -11.05
CA SER A 332 21.25 6.76 -10.66
C SER A 332 22.12 6.62 -9.40
N SER A 333 21.66 5.85 -8.42
CA SER A 333 22.42 5.53 -7.20
C SER A 333 23.44 4.39 -7.40
N VAL A 334 23.54 3.88 -8.63
CA VAL A 334 24.37 2.73 -8.99
C VAL A 334 25.84 3.13 -9.09
N ASN A 335 26.71 2.31 -8.51
CA ASN A 335 28.16 2.43 -8.69
C ASN A 335 28.64 1.56 -9.87
N ALA A 336 29.18 2.18 -10.90
CA ALA A 336 29.61 1.52 -12.13
C ALA A 336 30.70 0.46 -11.88
N GLY A 337 31.70 0.78 -11.07
CA GLY A 337 32.80 -0.13 -10.73
C GLY A 337 32.31 -1.37 -9.99
N LEU A 338 31.43 -1.20 -9.01
CA LEU A 338 30.84 -2.31 -8.24
C LEU A 338 29.92 -3.18 -9.10
N GLU A 339 29.08 -2.59 -9.95
CA GLU A 339 28.24 -3.34 -10.89
C GLU A 339 29.06 -4.18 -11.86
N PHE A 340 30.08 -3.57 -12.45
CA PHE A 340 30.99 -4.22 -13.37
C PHE A 340 31.73 -5.39 -12.68
N SER A 341 32.28 -5.13 -11.48
CA SER A 341 32.99 -6.14 -10.69
C SER A 341 32.06 -7.29 -10.29
N ARG A 342 30.85 -6.98 -9.80
CA ARG A 342 29.85 -7.97 -9.41
C ARG A 342 29.47 -8.89 -10.57
N ALA A 343 29.29 -8.32 -11.76
CA ALA A 343 28.95 -9.12 -12.93
C ALA A 343 30.09 -10.05 -13.38
N LEU A 344 31.35 -9.65 -13.20
CA LEU A 344 32.50 -10.51 -13.45
C LEU A 344 32.66 -11.60 -12.37
N VAL A 345 32.41 -11.27 -11.10
CA VAL A 345 32.38 -12.25 -10.00
C VAL A 345 31.30 -13.31 -10.25
N MET A 346 30.13 -12.95 -10.79
CA MET A 346 29.11 -13.93 -11.16
C MET A 346 29.62 -15.01 -12.13
N LEU A 347 30.57 -14.70 -13.04
CA LEU A 347 31.18 -15.69 -13.92
C LEU A 347 32.03 -16.71 -13.13
N ILE A 348 32.71 -16.24 -12.09
CA ILE A 348 33.45 -17.10 -11.17
C ILE A 348 32.49 -17.98 -10.38
N LEU A 349 31.39 -17.43 -9.87
CA LEU A 349 30.42 -18.23 -9.12
C LEU A 349 29.80 -19.32 -9.99
N GLU A 350 29.43 -19.01 -11.24
CA GLU A 350 28.97 -19.99 -12.22
C GLU A 350 30.01 -21.09 -12.47
N LYS A 351 31.30 -20.71 -12.55
CA LYS A 351 32.41 -21.63 -12.79
C LYS A 351 32.68 -22.53 -11.58
N LEU A 352 32.75 -21.97 -10.38
CA LEU A 352 32.93 -22.69 -9.12
C LEU A 352 31.76 -23.66 -8.88
N ALA A 353 30.53 -23.21 -9.12
CA ALA A 353 29.33 -24.04 -9.00
C ALA A 353 29.39 -25.30 -9.88
N ALA A 354 30.04 -25.22 -11.04
CA ALA A 354 30.24 -26.34 -11.96
C ALA A 354 31.44 -27.22 -11.59
N ASP A 355 32.55 -26.63 -11.11
CA ASP A 355 33.82 -27.33 -10.88
C ASP A 355 33.87 -28.06 -9.53
N ILE A 356 33.36 -27.44 -8.46
CA ILE A 356 33.45 -27.96 -7.09
C ILE A 356 32.94 -29.41 -6.97
N PRO A 357 31.77 -29.79 -7.53
CA PRO A 357 31.28 -31.16 -7.43
C PRO A 357 32.26 -32.23 -7.95
N CYS A 358 33.09 -31.90 -8.93
CA CYS A 358 34.12 -32.80 -9.47
C CYS A 358 35.37 -32.86 -8.58
N LEU A 359 35.65 -31.79 -7.84
CA LEU A 359 36.84 -31.63 -7.01
C LEU A 359 36.70 -32.23 -5.61
N LEU A 360 35.47 -32.45 -5.12
CA LEU A 360 35.23 -33.03 -3.79
C LEU A 360 35.90 -34.41 -3.58
N TYR A 361 36.26 -35.11 -4.66
CA TYR A 361 36.91 -36.43 -4.61
C TYR A 361 38.45 -36.39 -4.57
N ASP A 362 39.08 -35.23 -4.77
CA ASP A 362 40.53 -35.05 -4.76
C ASP A 362 40.93 -33.98 -3.74
N ASP A 363 41.45 -34.42 -2.59
CA ASP A 363 41.82 -33.54 -1.46
C ASP A 363 42.85 -32.48 -1.88
N THR A 364 43.82 -32.83 -2.73
CA THR A 364 44.90 -31.90 -3.13
C THR A 364 44.36 -30.79 -4.02
N LEU A 365 43.57 -31.16 -5.05
CA LEU A 365 43.00 -30.20 -5.97
C LEU A 365 41.94 -29.32 -5.30
N PHE A 366 41.16 -29.89 -4.38
CA PHE A 366 40.17 -29.15 -3.61
C PHE A 366 40.82 -28.11 -2.69
N CYS A 367 41.84 -28.48 -1.91
CA CYS A 367 42.56 -27.53 -1.07
C CYS A 367 43.22 -26.41 -1.89
N HIS A 368 43.86 -26.75 -3.00
CA HIS A 368 44.43 -25.74 -3.92
C HIS A 368 43.35 -24.76 -4.41
N LEU A 369 42.17 -25.25 -4.79
CA LEU A 369 41.06 -24.37 -5.17
C LEU A 369 40.64 -23.44 -4.03
N VAL A 370 40.46 -23.96 -2.81
CA VAL A 370 40.05 -23.17 -1.66
C VAL A 370 41.07 -22.07 -1.37
N ASP A 371 42.36 -22.40 -1.35
CA ASP A 371 43.45 -21.43 -1.13
C ASP A 371 43.40 -20.31 -2.17
N GLU A 372 43.33 -20.66 -3.46
CA GLU A 372 43.27 -19.67 -4.55
C GLU A 372 42.01 -18.80 -4.48
N VAL A 373 40.86 -19.35 -4.11
CA VAL A 373 39.62 -18.58 -3.92
C VAL A 373 39.74 -17.62 -2.73
N LEU A 374 40.35 -18.04 -1.62
CA LEU A 374 40.58 -17.17 -0.47
C LEU A 374 41.57 -16.04 -0.79
N LEU A 375 42.61 -16.33 -1.58
CA LEU A 375 43.54 -15.32 -2.10
C LEU A 375 42.80 -14.31 -3.00
N PHE A 376 41.97 -14.80 -3.92
CA PHE A 376 41.13 -13.98 -4.80
C PHE A 376 40.20 -13.07 -4.00
N GLU A 377 39.43 -13.61 -3.04
CA GLU A 377 38.50 -12.82 -2.21
C GLU A 377 39.26 -11.72 -1.47
N ARG A 378 40.41 -12.04 -0.86
CA ARG A 378 41.23 -11.06 -0.15
C ARG A 378 41.65 -9.90 -1.05
N GLU A 379 42.13 -10.19 -2.26
CA GLU A 379 42.52 -9.16 -3.23
C GLU A 379 41.31 -8.35 -3.71
N LEU A 380 40.20 -9.02 -4.00
CA LEU A 380 38.94 -8.40 -4.43
C LEU A 380 38.44 -7.35 -3.43
N TYR A 381 38.45 -7.64 -2.12
CA TYR A 381 38.04 -6.66 -1.10
C TYR A 381 39.12 -5.59 -0.86
N SER A 382 40.38 -6.00 -0.67
CA SER A 382 41.43 -5.08 -0.20
C SER A 382 41.98 -4.15 -1.28
N VAL A 383 42.05 -4.60 -2.53
CA VAL A 383 42.62 -3.84 -3.65
C VAL A 383 41.51 -3.20 -4.50
N HIS A 384 40.42 -3.92 -4.76
CA HIS A 384 39.35 -3.45 -5.65
C HIS A 384 38.13 -2.88 -4.92
N GLY A 385 38.13 -2.87 -3.59
CA GLY A 385 37.08 -2.23 -2.79
C GLY A 385 35.70 -2.87 -2.95
N TYR A 386 35.65 -4.18 -3.25
CA TYR A 386 34.40 -4.92 -3.36
C TYR A 386 33.64 -4.92 -2.02
N LEU A 387 32.31 -5.08 -2.04
CA LEU A 387 31.49 -5.02 -0.84
C LEU A 387 31.06 -6.41 -0.39
N SER A 388 31.13 -6.67 0.92
CA SER A 388 30.71 -7.95 1.52
C SER A 388 29.20 -8.20 1.44
N SER A 389 28.39 -7.19 1.10
CA SER A 389 26.95 -7.32 0.88
C SER A 389 26.60 -7.90 -0.50
N LEU A 390 27.57 -8.01 -1.41
CA LEU A 390 27.37 -8.50 -2.77
C LEU A 390 27.68 -10.01 -2.88
N PRO A 391 27.19 -10.68 -3.93
CA PRO A 391 27.53 -12.08 -4.20
C PRO A 391 29.04 -12.32 -4.25
N SER A 392 29.51 -13.34 -3.54
CA SER A 392 30.93 -13.67 -3.42
C SER A 392 31.16 -15.18 -3.42
N CYS A 393 32.40 -15.61 -3.65
CA CYS A 393 32.77 -17.03 -3.72
C CYS A 393 32.52 -17.76 -2.40
N MET A 394 32.50 -17.03 -1.28
CA MET A 394 32.15 -17.57 0.03
C MET A 394 30.76 -18.19 0.08
N HIS A 395 29.82 -17.72 -0.73
CA HIS A 395 28.47 -18.31 -0.82
C HIS A 395 28.49 -19.71 -1.44
N ILE A 396 29.50 -20.01 -2.26
CA ILE A 396 29.69 -21.33 -2.85
C ILE A 396 30.49 -22.23 -1.91
N LEU A 397 31.57 -21.70 -1.31
CA LEU A 397 32.41 -22.47 -0.39
C LEU A 397 31.73 -22.82 0.94
N SER A 398 30.78 -21.99 1.39
CA SER A 398 30.02 -22.22 2.62
C SER A 398 28.82 -23.15 2.42
N GLU A 399 28.59 -23.66 1.20
CA GLU A 399 27.58 -24.70 0.97
C GLU A 399 27.97 -25.98 1.73
N GLU A 400 26.98 -26.64 2.32
CA GLU A 400 27.17 -27.72 3.30
C GLU A 400 28.15 -28.80 2.81
N SER A 401 27.97 -29.31 1.59
CA SER A 401 28.83 -30.39 1.08
C SER A 401 30.29 -29.96 0.89
N CYS A 402 30.49 -28.72 0.43
CA CYS A 402 31.80 -28.12 0.25
C CYS A 402 32.48 -27.87 1.60
N PHE A 403 31.76 -27.26 2.54
CA PHE A 403 32.30 -26.88 3.84
C PHE A 403 32.65 -28.10 4.71
N GLN A 404 31.79 -29.12 4.74
CA GLN A 404 32.09 -30.37 5.45
C GLN A 404 33.32 -31.08 4.88
N ARG A 405 33.47 -31.05 3.55
CA ARG A 405 34.67 -31.61 2.91
C ARG A 405 35.91 -30.87 3.32
N TRP A 406 35.88 -29.54 3.30
CA TRP A 406 37.01 -28.71 3.74
C TRP A 406 37.42 -29.02 5.19
N LEU A 407 36.46 -29.05 6.12
CA LEU A 407 36.71 -29.43 7.51
C LEU A 407 37.31 -30.84 7.67
N THR A 408 36.95 -31.77 6.79
CA THR A 408 37.48 -33.14 6.82
C THR A 408 38.94 -33.18 6.37
N VAL A 409 39.30 -32.38 5.36
CA VAL A 409 40.68 -32.33 4.85
C VAL A 409 41.61 -31.61 5.81
N GLU A 410 41.18 -30.49 6.42
CA GLU A 410 41.98 -29.74 7.41
C GLU A 410 42.27 -30.51 8.72
N LYS A 411 41.47 -31.55 9.01
CA LYS A 411 41.64 -32.40 10.20
C LYS A 411 42.58 -33.59 9.98
N LYS A 412 42.91 -33.91 8.73
CA LYS A 412 43.88 -34.95 8.38
C LYS A 412 45.30 -34.41 8.52
#